data_AF-A0A954Z7N9-F1
#
_entry.id   AF-A0A954Z7N9-F1
#
_cell.length_a   1.000
_cell.length_b   1.000
_cell.length_c   1.000
_cell.angle_alpha   90.00
_cell.angle_beta   90.00
_cell.angle_gamma   90.00
#
_symmetry.space_group_name_H-M   'P 1'
#
loop_
_entity.id
_entity.type
_entity.pdbx_description
1 polymer ?
#
loop_
_entity_poly.entity_id
_entity_poly.type
_entity_poly.pdbx_seq_one_letter_code
_entity_poly.pdbx_strand_id
1 'polypeptide(L)'
;MTSIFGRRTNCLLVLAFSLANAHPACAAIEGARTVEVLRDGWRFFRYGPDDDVDELIYDVRPDVSDGQDGRPADAEPTEAVARRSSSESRALKAWILPTANRFIRDPAGRHARPDGEPGVDFPFVQRDFNDRPWTPVELPHDWAIAGPFLTGPNAPVGGGMGRLPSHGVGWYRRSLAIPADASDKSVFLDVDGAMSYAMVWLNGHLVGGWPYGYASWR
;
A
#
# COMPACT_ATOMS: atom_id res chain seq x y z
N MET A 1 -52.84 72.93 51.50
CA MET A 1 -52.50 71.83 50.58
C MET A 1 -52.53 72.40 49.18
N THR A 2 -51.35 72.67 48.61
CA THR A 2 -51.18 73.58 47.47
C THR A 2 -50.35 72.89 46.38
N SER A 3 -50.69 73.17 45.11
CA SER A 3 -49.82 73.08 43.91
C SER A 3 -49.78 71.72 43.18
N ILE A 4 -49.62 71.59 41.86
CA ILE A 4 -50.10 72.21 40.59
C ILE A 4 -49.49 71.32 39.47
N PHE A 5 -50.24 71.14 38.37
CA PHE A 5 -49.90 70.74 36.98
C PHE A 5 -48.52 70.14 36.58
N GLY A 6 -48.58 69.16 35.66
CA GLY A 6 -47.44 68.81 34.79
C GLY A 6 -47.81 67.90 33.61
N ARG A 7 -47.74 68.43 32.38
CA ARG A 7 -48.03 67.79 31.08
C ARG A 7 -47.16 66.57 30.79
N ARG A 8 -47.72 65.58 30.08
CA ARG A 8 -46.96 64.48 29.42
C ARG A 8 -46.71 64.84 27.95
N THR A 9 -45.45 64.82 27.55
CA THR A 9 -44.97 65.04 26.17
C THR A 9 -44.63 63.67 25.56
N ASN A 10 -45.19 63.38 24.39
CA ASN A 10 -44.85 62.21 23.56
C ASN A 10 -43.43 62.34 23.02
N CYS A 11 -42.63 61.27 23.13
CA CYS A 11 -41.36 61.15 22.43
C CYS A 11 -41.40 59.87 21.56
N LEU A 12 -41.31 60.06 20.24
CA LEU A 12 -41.20 59.00 19.24
C LEU A 12 -39.82 58.33 19.36
N LEU A 13 -39.77 56.99 19.45
CA LEU A 13 -38.54 56.22 19.33
C LEU A 13 -38.49 55.59 17.93
N VAL A 14 -37.47 55.95 17.13
CA VAL A 14 -37.21 55.34 15.81
C VAL A 14 -36.37 54.07 16.01
N LEU A 15 -36.91 52.92 15.63
CA LEU A 15 -36.21 51.62 15.61
C LEU A 15 -35.47 51.47 14.27
N ALA A 16 -34.14 51.42 14.30
CA ALA A 16 -33.33 50.99 13.17
C ALA A 16 -33.09 49.47 13.26
N PHE A 17 -33.70 48.70 12.36
CA PHE A 17 -33.41 47.28 12.19
C PHE A 17 -32.20 47.13 11.28
N SER A 18 -31.07 46.64 11.81
CA SER A 18 -29.94 46.17 11.02
C SER A 18 -30.11 44.68 10.75
N LEU A 19 -30.37 44.30 9.50
CA LEU A 19 -30.40 42.91 9.05
C LEU A 19 -28.96 42.41 8.89
N ALA A 20 -28.44 41.75 9.93
CA ALA A 20 -27.23 40.96 9.80
C ALA A 20 -27.57 39.62 9.13
N ASN A 21 -27.24 39.48 7.85
CA ASN A 21 -27.26 38.19 7.16
C ASN A 21 -26.14 37.30 7.72
N ALA A 22 -26.48 36.48 8.72
CA ALA A 22 -25.63 35.38 9.14
C ALA A 22 -25.62 34.33 8.03
N HIS A 23 -24.54 34.27 7.26
CA HIS A 23 -24.26 33.12 6.42
C HIS A 23 -24.00 31.93 7.35
N PRO A 24 -24.55 30.73 7.06
CA PRO A 24 -24.13 29.55 7.78
C PRO A 24 -22.63 29.36 7.52
N ALA A 25 -21.84 29.48 8.58
CA ALA A 25 -20.45 29.07 8.53
C ALA A 25 -20.43 27.62 8.07
N CYS A 26 -19.77 27.38 6.94
CA CYS A 26 -19.40 26.04 6.50
C CYS A 26 -18.65 25.42 7.67
N ALA A 27 -19.29 24.47 8.36
CA ALA A 27 -18.64 23.72 9.42
C ALA A 27 -17.46 23.00 8.76
N ALA A 28 -16.23 23.41 9.10
CA ALA A 28 -15.05 22.68 8.75
C ALA A 28 -15.22 21.25 9.27
N ILE A 29 -15.06 20.26 8.40
CA ILE A 29 -14.98 18.86 8.80
C ILE A 29 -13.69 18.73 9.60
N GLU A 30 -13.77 18.94 10.90
CA GLU A 30 -12.65 18.80 11.83
C GLU A 30 -12.47 17.32 12.14
N GLY A 31 -11.97 16.59 11.14
CA GLY A 31 -11.42 15.25 11.30
C GLY A 31 -9.97 15.31 10.85
N ALA A 32 -9.06 15.67 11.76
CA ALA A 32 -7.64 15.72 11.45
C ALA A 32 -7.18 14.33 10.99
N ARG A 33 -6.67 14.22 9.76
CA ARG A 33 -6.00 13.00 9.29
C ARG A 33 -4.79 12.75 10.20
N THR A 34 -4.80 11.63 10.89
CA THR A 34 -3.63 11.14 11.63
C THR A 34 -2.77 10.30 10.69
N VAL A 35 -1.46 10.54 10.70
CA VAL A 35 -0.46 9.72 9.99
C VAL A 35 0.52 9.21 11.01
N GLU A 36 0.66 7.90 11.09
CA GLU A 36 1.65 7.22 11.92
C GLU A 36 2.73 6.62 11.01
N VAL A 37 3.99 6.90 11.31
CA VAL A 37 5.10 6.32 10.54
C VAL A 37 5.50 5.00 11.18
N LEU A 38 5.37 3.92 10.41
CA LEU A 38 5.66 2.57 10.87
C LEU A 38 7.16 2.22 10.75
N ARG A 39 8.03 2.85 11.56
CA ARG A 39 9.49 2.58 11.54
C ARG A 39 9.90 1.32 12.31
N ASP A 40 9.42 1.17 13.54
CA ASP A 40 9.95 0.18 14.49
C ASP A 40 9.16 -1.13 14.55
N GLY A 41 9.61 -2.10 15.35
CA GLY A 41 8.81 -3.30 15.68
C GLY A 41 8.55 -4.24 14.50
N TRP A 42 9.31 -4.10 13.42
CA TRP A 42 9.28 -5.02 12.29
C TRP A 42 10.17 -6.23 12.55
N ARG A 43 9.70 -7.36 12.04
CA ARG A 43 10.43 -8.62 11.94
C ARG A 43 10.67 -8.93 10.48
N PHE A 44 11.88 -9.34 10.16
CA PHE A 44 12.31 -9.67 8.81
C PHE A 44 12.77 -11.12 8.74
N PHE A 45 12.27 -11.82 7.73
CA PHE A 45 12.71 -13.15 7.35
C PHE A 45 13.06 -13.17 5.87
N ARG A 46 14.09 -13.92 5.53
CA ARG A 46 14.49 -14.19 4.16
C ARG A 46 14.85 -15.65 4.07
N TYR A 47 14.41 -16.29 3.00
CA TYR A 47 14.85 -17.63 2.67
C TYR A 47 16.35 -17.65 2.41
N GLY A 48 17.01 -18.70 2.88
CA GLY A 48 18.37 -19.04 2.53
C GLY A 48 18.50 -19.43 1.05
N PRO A 49 19.73 -19.54 0.54
CA PRO A 49 19.97 -19.90 -0.86
C PRO A 49 19.50 -21.32 -1.22
N ASP A 50 19.45 -22.22 -0.24
CA ASP A 50 19.08 -23.63 -0.41
C ASP A 50 17.67 -23.95 0.12
N ASP A 51 16.93 -22.93 0.59
CA ASP A 51 15.59 -23.13 1.13
C ASP A 51 14.55 -23.23 0.00
N ASP A 52 13.55 -24.09 0.19
CA ASP A 52 12.35 -24.11 -0.64
C ASP A 52 11.57 -22.82 -0.43
N VAL A 53 11.55 -21.96 -1.46
CA VAL A 53 10.82 -20.70 -1.44
C VAL A 53 9.32 -20.95 -1.56
N ASP A 54 8.51 -20.16 -0.87
CA ASP A 54 7.05 -20.27 -0.96
C ASP A 54 6.50 -20.07 -2.38
N GLU A 55 5.30 -20.59 -2.60
CA GLU A 55 4.60 -20.54 -3.89
C GLU A 55 3.77 -19.25 -4.07
N LEU A 56 3.89 -18.27 -3.17
CA LEU A 56 3.12 -17.01 -3.21
C LEU A 56 3.75 -16.03 -4.21
N ILE A 57 3.72 -16.39 -5.48
CA ILE A 57 4.30 -15.61 -6.57
C ILE A 57 3.34 -14.54 -7.10
N TYR A 58 3.88 -13.37 -7.41
CA TYR A 58 3.09 -12.29 -8.02
C TYR A 58 2.59 -12.66 -9.42
N ASP A 59 3.50 -13.09 -10.30
CA ASP A 59 3.20 -13.43 -11.69
C ASP A 59 4.13 -14.54 -12.19
N VAL A 60 3.65 -15.34 -13.12
CA VAL A 60 4.47 -16.38 -13.75
C VAL A 60 5.26 -15.73 -14.88
N ARG A 61 6.59 -15.69 -14.77
CA ARG A 61 7.44 -15.19 -15.85
C ARG A 61 7.62 -16.27 -16.92
N PRO A 62 7.48 -15.96 -18.22
CA PRO A 62 7.79 -16.90 -19.29
C PRO A 62 9.28 -17.27 -19.28
N ASP A 63 9.59 -18.49 -19.71
CA ASP A 63 10.97 -18.95 -19.84
C ASP A 63 11.60 -18.17 -20.99
N VAL A 64 12.76 -17.60 -20.72
CA VAL A 64 13.53 -16.88 -21.72
C VAL A 64 14.49 -17.88 -22.35
N SER A 65 14.15 -18.38 -23.54
CA SER A 65 14.99 -19.34 -24.27
C SER A 65 16.09 -18.69 -25.12
N ASP A 66 15.91 -17.42 -25.53
CA ASP A 66 16.85 -16.69 -26.38
C ASP A 66 17.43 -15.45 -25.67
N GLY A 67 18.39 -15.66 -24.78
CA GLY A 67 19.14 -14.59 -24.11
C GLY A 67 20.26 -13.96 -24.97
N GLN A 68 20.04 -13.76 -26.27
CA GLN A 68 21.04 -13.10 -27.12
C GLN A 68 21.10 -11.61 -26.80
N ASP A 69 22.11 -11.21 -26.03
CA ASP A 69 22.38 -9.81 -25.64
C ASP A 69 22.77 -8.91 -26.84
N GLY A 70 23.18 -9.51 -27.97
CA GLY A 70 23.63 -8.81 -29.17
C GLY A 70 22.52 -8.40 -30.15
N ARG A 71 21.26 -8.31 -29.71
CA ARG A 71 20.17 -7.87 -30.58
C ARG A 71 20.31 -6.37 -30.90
N PRO A 72 20.07 -5.95 -32.15
CA PRO A 72 20.00 -4.53 -32.49
C PRO A 72 19.01 -3.79 -31.60
N ALA A 73 19.33 -2.55 -31.20
CA ALA A 73 18.50 -1.77 -30.29
C ALA A 73 17.11 -1.41 -30.86
N ASP A 74 16.96 -1.50 -32.18
CA ASP A 74 15.73 -1.30 -32.96
C ASP A 74 14.95 -2.59 -33.25
N ALA A 75 15.44 -3.76 -32.79
CA ALA A 75 14.72 -5.01 -32.95
C ALA A 75 13.34 -4.92 -32.26
N GLU A 76 12.28 -5.27 -32.99
CA GLU A 76 10.93 -5.30 -32.43
C GLU A 76 10.87 -6.31 -31.26
N PRO A 77 10.17 -5.97 -30.15
CA PRO A 77 9.94 -6.92 -29.07
C PRO A 77 9.30 -8.19 -29.63
N THR A 78 9.93 -9.33 -29.41
CA THR A 78 9.32 -10.62 -29.73
C THR A 78 8.07 -10.74 -28.88
N GLU A 79 6.92 -11.09 -29.47
CA GLU A 79 5.64 -11.11 -28.76
C GLU A 79 5.76 -11.84 -27.41
N ALA A 80 5.24 -11.22 -26.36
CA ALA A 80 5.18 -11.84 -25.04
C ALA A 80 4.45 -13.17 -25.16
N VAL A 81 5.17 -14.28 -24.99
CA VAL A 81 4.57 -15.61 -24.98
C VAL A 81 3.48 -15.62 -23.92
N ALA A 82 2.22 -15.75 -24.35
CA ALA A 82 1.07 -15.83 -23.47
C ALA A 82 1.13 -17.15 -22.70
N ARG A 83 1.90 -17.19 -21.60
CA ARG A 83 1.85 -18.31 -20.68
C ARG A 83 0.54 -18.19 -19.91
N ARG A 84 -0.43 -19.05 -20.25
CA ARG A 84 -1.54 -19.32 -19.34
C ARG A 84 -0.91 -19.93 -18.09
N SER A 85 -1.11 -19.29 -16.93
CA SER A 85 -0.79 -19.90 -15.64
C SER A 85 -1.29 -21.33 -15.67
N SER A 86 -0.41 -22.32 -15.45
CA SER A 86 -0.85 -23.67 -15.16
C SER A 86 -1.89 -23.57 -14.04
N SER A 87 -2.98 -24.32 -14.16
CA SER A 87 -4.15 -24.30 -13.27
C SER A 87 -3.84 -24.54 -11.78
N GLU A 88 -2.58 -24.77 -11.43
CA GLU A 88 -2.10 -25.13 -10.09
C GLU A 88 -1.31 -24.02 -9.39
N SER A 89 -0.80 -23.01 -10.12
CA SER A 89 -0.12 -21.85 -9.51
C SER A 89 -0.94 -20.58 -9.75
N ARG A 90 -1.82 -20.25 -8.81
CA ARG A 90 -2.60 -19.00 -8.85
C ARG A 90 -1.71 -17.82 -8.51
N ALA A 91 -1.02 -17.29 -9.52
CA ALA A 91 -0.33 -16.02 -9.43
C ALA A 91 -1.22 -14.93 -8.80
N LEU A 92 -0.66 -14.19 -7.84
CA LEU A 92 -1.41 -13.22 -7.04
C LEU A 92 -1.86 -11.99 -7.84
N LYS A 93 -1.24 -11.72 -9.00
CA LYS A 93 -1.52 -10.57 -9.87
C LYS A 93 -3.01 -10.34 -10.12
N ALA A 94 -3.83 -11.38 -10.26
CA ALA A 94 -5.26 -11.23 -10.50
C ALA A 94 -6.03 -10.60 -9.31
N TRP A 95 -5.51 -10.70 -8.09
CA TRP A 95 -6.10 -10.09 -6.89
C TRP A 95 -5.60 -8.67 -6.62
N ILE A 96 -4.53 -8.24 -7.31
CA ILE A 96 -3.93 -6.92 -7.16
C ILE A 96 -4.62 -5.94 -8.13
N LEU A 97 -5.56 -5.17 -7.60
CA LEU A 97 -6.29 -4.19 -8.40
C LEU A 97 -5.47 -2.92 -8.62
N PRO A 98 -5.67 -2.21 -9.76
CA PRO A 98 -5.07 -0.90 -9.96
C PRO A 98 -5.48 0.09 -8.86
N THR A 99 -4.55 0.91 -8.37
CA THR A 99 -4.82 1.94 -7.34
C THR A 99 -5.94 2.90 -7.74
N ALA A 100 -6.09 3.15 -9.04
CA ALA A 100 -7.12 4.01 -9.61
C ALA A 100 -8.42 3.27 -10.02
N ASN A 101 -8.59 1.99 -9.67
CA ASN A 101 -9.74 1.18 -10.11
C ASN A 101 -11.10 1.83 -9.79
N ARG A 102 -11.22 2.48 -8.62
CA ARG A 102 -12.43 3.20 -8.21
C ARG A 102 -12.77 4.43 -9.08
N PHE A 103 -11.77 4.99 -9.76
CA PHE A 103 -11.91 6.19 -10.60
C PHE A 103 -12.25 5.86 -12.06
N ILE A 104 -12.33 4.57 -12.42
CA ILE A 104 -12.84 4.15 -13.73
C ILE A 104 -14.28 4.66 -13.84
N ARG A 105 -14.50 5.49 -14.87
CA ARG A 105 -15.73 6.25 -15.09
C ARG A 105 -16.95 5.34 -15.17
N ASP A 106 -16.84 4.28 -15.97
CA ASP A 106 -17.85 3.25 -16.08
C ASP A 106 -17.68 2.22 -14.95
N PRO A 107 -18.63 2.08 -14.01
CA PRO A 107 -18.57 1.08 -12.97
C PRO A 107 -18.45 -0.36 -13.50
N ALA A 108 -19.00 -0.65 -14.68
CA ALA A 108 -18.92 -1.98 -15.30
C ALA A 108 -17.50 -2.31 -15.81
N GLY A 109 -16.67 -1.30 -16.06
CA GLY A 109 -15.27 -1.45 -16.43
C GLY A 109 -14.31 -1.61 -15.25
N ARG A 110 -14.81 -1.60 -14.02
CA ARG A 110 -13.98 -1.77 -12.82
C ARG A 110 -13.53 -3.22 -12.69
N HIS A 111 -12.25 -3.40 -12.36
CA HIS A 111 -11.70 -4.71 -12.02
C HIS A 111 -12.28 -5.21 -10.69
N ALA A 112 -12.57 -6.50 -10.63
CA ALA A 112 -12.98 -7.20 -9.41
C ALA A 112 -11.93 -8.26 -9.06
N ARG A 113 -11.75 -8.50 -7.76
CA ARG A 113 -10.94 -9.63 -7.31
C ARG A 113 -11.67 -10.94 -7.66
N PRO A 114 -10.94 -11.99 -8.05
CA PRO A 114 -11.52 -13.33 -8.10
C PRO A 114 -11.99 -13.78 -6.71
N ASP A 115 -12.90 -14.74 -6.69
CA ASP A 115 -13.37 -15.35 -5.44
C ASP A 115 -12.24 -16.11 -4.72
N GLY A 116 -12.30 -16.13 -3.38
CA GLY A 116 -11.35 -16.81 -2.51
C GLY A 116 -10.22 -15.92 -1.98
N GLU A 117 -9.45 -16.46 -1.04
CA GLU A 117 -8.35 -15.78 -0.34
C GLU A 117 -7.03 -16.49 -0.66
N PRO A 118 -6.25 -16.02 -1.64
CA PRO A 118 -5.03 -16.71 -2.04
C PRO A 118 -3.97 -16.60 -0.95
N GLY A 119 -3.34 -17.73 -0.64
CA GLY A 119 -2.31 -17.81 0.40
C GLY A 119 -2.82 -17.71 1.83
N VAL A 120 -4.15 -17.75 2.05
CA VAL A 120 -4.76 -17.61 3.38
C VAL A 120 -4.31 -18.67 4.36
N ASP A 121 -3.86 -19.85 3.91
CA ASP A 121 -3.40 -20.92 4.79
C ASP A 121 -1.88 -20.84 5.06
N PHE A 122 -1.17 -19.89 4.43
CA PHE A 122 0.27 -19.78 4.59
C PHE A 122 0.60 -19.35 6.03
N PRO A 123 1.54 -20.03 6.73
CA PRO A 123 1.81 -19.74 8.14
C PRO A 123 2.17 -18.28 8.39
N PHE A 124 2.98 -17.65 7.54
CA PHE A 124 3.49 -16.30 7.80
C PHE A 124 2.43 -15.20 7.69
N VAL A 125 1.28 -15.48 7.06
CA VAL A 125 0.16 -14.52 6.99
C VAL A 125 -0.80 -14.67 8.17
N GLN A 126 -0.72 -15.76 8.93
CA GLN A 126 -1.62 -16.01 10.07
C GLN A 126 -1.38 -15.00 11.19
N ARG A 127 -2.47 -14.53 11.80
CA ARG A 127 -2.42 -13.57 12.92
C ARG A 127 -1.59 -14.07 14.10
N ASP A 128 -1.64 -15.36 14.41
CA ASP A 128 -1.02 -16.00 15.57
C ASP A 128 0.35 -16.64 15.27
N PHE A 129 0.87 -16.48 14.06
CA PHE A 129 2.22 -16.95 13.72
C PHE A 129 3.29 -16.34 14.64
N ASN A 130 4.14 -17.22 15.17
CA ASN A 130 5.25 -16.84 16.04
C ASN A 130 6.46 -16.38 15.22
N ASP A 131 6.56 -15.08 15.01
CA ASP A 131 7.67 -14.42 14.30
C ASP A 131 8.89 -14.08 15.18
N ARG A 132 8.93 -14.53 16.44
CA ARG A 132 10.09 -14.33 17.32
C ARG A 132 11.43 -14.83 16.75
N PRO A 133 11.48 -15.91 15.95
CA PRO A 133 12.73 -16.34 15.31
C PRO A 133 13.24 -15.39 14.23
N TRP A 134 12.42 -14.45 13.75
CA TRP A 134 12.79 -13.52 12.68
C TRP A 134 13.62 -12.36 13.22
N THR A 135 14.43 -11.77 12.34
CA THR A 135 15.37 -10.71 12.70
C THR A 135 14.62 -9.39 12.97
N PRO A 136 14.81 -8.71 14.11
CA PRO A 136 14.35 -7.33 14.29
C PRO A 136 14.97 -6.41 13.25
N VAL A 137 14.15 -5.58 12.61
CA VAL A 137 14.63 -4.52 11.70
C VAL A 137 13.86 -3.23 11.94
N GLU A 138 14.46 -2.12 11.55
CA GLU A 138 13.81 -0.80 11.46
C GLU A 138 13.66 -0.44 9.98
N LEU A 139 12.55 0.16 9.58
CA LEU A 139 12.33 0.62 8.21
C LEU A 139 12.77 2.09 8.01
N PRO A 140 13.38 2.41 6.85
CA PRO A 140 13.62 1.54 5.69
C PRO A 140 14.77 0.54 5.90
N HIS A 141 14.60 -0.68 5.39
CA HIS A 141 15.59 -1.76 5.47
C HIS A 141 15.88 -2.32 4.08
N ASP A 142 17.16 -2.55 3.78
CA ASP A 142 17.63 -3.24 2.58
C ASP A 142 18.49 -4.43 3.02
N TRP A 143 18.05 -5.65 2.71
CA TRP A 143 18.80 -6.86 3.09
C TRP A 143 20.04 -7.08 2.20
N ALA A 144 20.06 -6.52 1.00
CA ALA A 144 21.08 -6.81 0.01
C ALA A 144 22.40 -6.11 0.36
N ILE A 145 22.35 -4.96 1.04
CA ILE A 145 23.53 -4.18 1.46
C ILE A 145 24.43 -4.93 2.46
N ALA A 146 23.89 -5.91 3.17
CA ALA A 146 24.65 -6.75 4.08
C ALA A 146 25.46 -7.85 3.36
N GLY A 147 25.12 -8.15 2.10
CA GLY A 147 25.77 -9.20 1.31
C GLY A 147 26.97 -8.69 0.51
N PRO A 148 27.89 -9.58 0.10
CA PRO A 148 28.98 -9.21 -0.80
C PRO A 148 28.44 -8.90 -2.19
N PHE A 149 29.20 -8.11 -2.95
CA PHE A 149 28.92 -7.95 -4.38
C PHE A 149 28.99 -9.31 -5.10
N LEU A 150 28.04 -9.55 -6.00
CA LEU A 150 28.02 -10.69 -6.88
C LEU A 150 29.17 -10.59 -7.88
N THR A 151 29.87 -11.71 -8.09
CA THR A 151 31.04 -11.80 -8.96
C THR A 151 30.98 -13.04 -9.85
N GLY A 152 31.75 -13.02 -10.93
CA GLY A 152 31.88 -14.14 -11.86
C GLY A 152 30.84 -14.13 -13.00
N PRO A 153 31.08 -14.95 -14.04
CA PRO A 153 30.26 -14.97 -15.26
C PRO A 153 28.87 -15.58 -15.05
N ASN A 154 28.68 -16.39 -14.01
CA ASN A 154 27.46 -17.14 -13.74
C ASN A 154 26.70 -16.61 -12.50
N ALA A 155 26.82 -15.32 -12.21
CA ALA A 155 26.09 -14.72 -11.09
C ALA A 155 24.57 -14.85 -11.32
N PRO A 156 23.76 -15.18 -10.29
CA PRO A 156 22.31 -15.31 -10.42
C PRO A 156 21.63 -14.05 -10.98
N VAL A 157 22.24 -12.91 -10.71
CA VAL A 157 21.90 -11.62 -11.33
C VAL A 157 23.08 -11.20 -12.19
N GLY A 158 22.92 -11.25 -13.51
CA GLY A 158 23.93 -10.85 -14.48
C GLY A 158 24.14 -9.33 -14.58
N GLY A 159 25.00 -8.90 -15.51
CA GLY A 159 25.15 -7.48 -15.87
C GLY A 159 26.46 -6.80 -15.46
N GLY A 160 27.53 -7.54 -15.18
CA GLY A 160 28.93 -7.06 -15.17
C GLY A 160 29.33 -5.97 -14.16
N MET A 161 28.40 -5.40 -13.39
CA MET A 161 28.64 -4.22 -12.57
C MET A 161 28.05 -4.34 -11.16
N GLY A 162 28.91 -4.58 -10.17
CA GLY A 162 28.68 -4.26 -8.75
C GLY A 162 27.28 -4.54 -8.21
N ARG A 163 26.70 -5.71 -8.49
CA ARG A 163 25.34 -6.06 -8.04
C ARG A 163 25.37 -6.63 -6.64
N LEU A 164 24.42 -6.23 -5.81
CA LEU A 164 24.16 -6.86 -4.51
C LEU A 164 23.19 -8.04 -4.68
N PRO A 165 23.17 -9.01 -3.74
CA PRO A 165 22.29 -10.17 -3.79
C PRO A 165 20.85 -9.81 -3.40
N SER A 166 20.16 -9.05 -4.26
CA SER A 166 18.80 -8.55 -4.04
C SER A 166 17.68 -9.51 -4.43
N HIS A 167 17.99 -10.64 -5.08
CA HIS A 167 17.00 -11.63 -5.49
C HIS A 167 16.48 -12.48 -4.31
N GLY A 168 15.31 -13.08 -4.48
CA GLY A 168 14.65 -13.93 -3.50
C GLY A 168 13.41 -13.29 -2.88
N VAL A 169 12.79 -14.02 -1.97
CA VAL A 169 11.59 -13.57 -1.25
C VAL A 169 11.98 -13.14 0.17
N GLY A 170 11.54 -11.94 0.55
CA GLY A 170 11.70 -11.38 1.89
C GLY A 170 10.34 -11.10 2.50
N TRP A 171 10.14 -11.54 3.74
CA TRP A 171 8.94 -11.31 4.52
C TRP A 171 9.18 -10.25 5.58
N TYR A 172 8.29 -9.26 5.64
CA TYR A 172 8.25 -8.25 6.68
C TYR A 172 6.94 -8.41 7.45
N ARG A 173 7.03 -8.45 8.78
CA ARG A 173 5.87 -8.64 9.66
C ARG A 173 5.92 -7.69 10.83
N ARG A 174 4.75 -7.14 11.17
CA ARG A 174 4.55 -6.24 12.31
C ARG A 174 3.14 -6.39 12.84
N SER A 175 2.99 -6.36 14.16
CA SER A 175 1.68 -6.24 14.82
C SER A 175 1.29 -4.76 14.94
N LEU A 176 0.06 -4.43 14.56
CA LEU A 176 -0.49 -3.07 14.65
C LEU A 176 -1.57 -3.03 15.72
N ALA A 177 -1.46 -2.09 16.65
CA ALA A 177 -2.51 -1.81 17.62
C ALA A 177 -3.44 -0.75 17.01
N ILE A 178 -4.58 -1.18 16.46
CA ILE A 178 -5.59 -0.26 15.94
C ILE A 178 -6.46 0.21 17.10
N PRO A 179 -6.56 1.52 17.38
CA PRO A 179 -7.34 2.02 18.50
C PRO A 179 -8.84 1.84 18.23
N ALA A 180 -9.62 1.63 19.30
CA ALA A 180 -11.05 1.31 19.19
C ALA A 180 -11.88 2.43 18.54
N ASP A 181 -11.42 3.67 18.64
CA ASP A 181 -12.04 4.85 18.03
C ASP A 181 -11.82 4.94 16.50
N ALA A 182 -11.08 4.00 15.90
CA ALA A 182 -10.91 3.90 14.45
C ALA A 182 -12.05 3.16 13.73
N SER A 183 -13.01 2.60 14.48
CA SER A 183 -14.11 1.78 13.92
C SER A 183 -14.96 2.50 12.85
N ASP A 184 -15.17 3.81 12.99
CA ASP A 184 -15.89 4.64 12.02
C ASP A 184 -14.96 5.39 11.04
N LYS A 185 -13.67 5.08 11.02
CA LYS A 185 -12.65 5.76 10.20
C LYS A 185 -12.21 4.91 9.02
N SER A 186 -11.77 5.57 7.95
CA SER A 186 -11.02 4.90 6.88
C SER A 186 -9.54 4.80 7.25
N VAL A 187 -9.03 3.58 7.32
CA VAL A 187 -7.61 3.29 7.60
C VAL A 187 -6.93 2.88 6.30
N PHE A 188 -5.76 3.47 6.03
CA PHE A 188 -4.98 3.21 4.83
C PHE A 188 -3.55 2.88 5.21
N LEU A 189 -2.93 1.96 4.47
CA LEU A 189 -1.49 1.71 4.53
C LEU A 189 -0.84 2.45 3.36
N ASP A 190 -0.04 3.46 3.66
CA ASP A 190 0.77 4.17 2.67
C ASP A 190 2.15 3.52 2.60
N VAL A 191 2.57 3.05 1.41
CA VAL A 191 3.89 2.47 1.17
C VAL A 191 4.64 3.37 0.21
N ASP A 192 5.72 3.99 0.68
CA ASP A 192 6.52 4.93 -0.13
C ASP A 192 7.30 4.21 -1.24
N GLY A 193 7.74 2.97 -0.98
CA GLY A 193 8.40 2.09 -1.95
C GLY A 193 8.77 0.74 -1.34
N ALA A 194 8.70 -0.33 -2.14
CA ALA A 194 9.06 -1.69 -1.74
C ALA A 194 9.55 -2.50 -2.95
N MET A 195 10.83 -2.84 -2.97
CA MET A 195 11.51 -3.48 -4.11
C MET A 195 11.48 -5.01 -3.93
N SER A 196 10.79 -5.79 -4.77
CA SER A 196 9.80 -5.46 -5.81
C SER A 196 8.74 -6.56 -5.80
N TYR A 197 7.58 -6.35 -6.44
CA TYR A 197 6.44 -7.26 -6.27
C TYR A 197 6.09 -7.42 -4.79
N ALA A 198 5.77 -6.30 -4.14
CA ALA A 198 5.34 -6.28 -2.74
C ALA A 198 3.87 -6.66 -2.62
N MET A 199 3.54 -7.73 -1.90
CA MET A 199 2.18 -8.15 -1.59
C MET A 199 1.95 -7.98 -0.09
N VAL A 200 0.74 -7.55 0.29
CA VAL A 200 0.42 -7.22 1.68
C VAL A 200 -0.77 -8.06 2.12
N TRP A 201 -0.56 -8.81 3.20
CA TRP A 201 -1.62 -9.50 3.92
C TRP A 201 -1.92 -8.80 5.24
N LEU A 202 -3.18 -8.84 5.65
CA LEU A 202 -3.63 -8.41 6.97
C LEU A 202 -4.44 -9.55 7.60
N ASN A 203 -3.93 -10.14 8.68
CA ASN A 203 -4.58 -11.23 9.41
C ASN A 203 -5.05 -12.38 8.49
N GLY A 204 -4.20 -12.81 7.55
CA GLY A 204 -4.49 -13.89 6.60
C GLY A 204 -5.11 -13.44 5.27
N HIS A 205 -5.65 -12.22 5.18
CA HIS A 205 -6.34 -11.74 3.98
C HIS A 205 -5.41 -10.93 3.07
N LEU A 206 -5.42 -11.21 1.76
CA LEU A 206 -4.65 -10.42 0.81
C LEU A 206 -5.33 -9.06 0.59
N VAL A 207 -4.69 -7.99 1.06
CA VAL A 207 -5.29 -6.63 1.03
C VAL A 207 -4.80 -5.78 -0.12
N GLY A 208 -3.65 -6.09 -0.72
CA GLY A 208 -3.14 -5.34 -1.86
C GLY A 208 -1.71 -5.70 -2.21
N GLY A 209 -1.13 -4.90 -3.11
CA GLY A 209 0.24 -5.10 -3.55
C GLY A 209 0.62 -4.17 -4.68
N TRP A 210 1.90 -4.14 -5.00
CA TRP A 210 2.45 -3.31 -6.04
C TRP A 210 3.73 -3.90 -6.66
N PRO A 211 3.80 -4.02 -7.99
CA PRO A 211 4.96 -4.64 -8.64
C PRO A 211 6.21 -3.75 -8.66
N TYR A 212 6.06 -2.42 -8.63
CA TYR A 212 7.14 -1.49 -8.97
C TYR A 212 7.73 -0.79 -7.74
N GLY A 213 8.99 -1.09 -7.39
CA GLY A 213 9.58 -0.67 -6.11
C GLY A 213 9.90 0.82 -5.94
N TYR A 214 9.83 1.62 -7.01
CA TYR A 214 10.17 3.05 -6.98
C TYR A 214 8.95 3.98 -7.06
N ALA A 215 7.74 3.45 -6.90
CA ALA A 215 6.53 4.24 -6.84
C ALA A 215 5.77 3.96 -5.55
N SER A 216 5.25 5.03 -4.94
CA SER A 216 4.40 4.94 -3.76
C SER A 216 3.00 4.46 -4.13
N TRP A 217 2.37 3.74 -3.22
CA TRP A 217 1.04 3.18 -3.41
C TRP A 217 0.29 3.06 -2.08
N ARG A 218 -1.02 2.84 -2.19
CA ARG A 218 -1.99 2.77 -1.10
C ARG A 218 -3.02 1.70 -1.39
#